data_AF-W1QF52-F1
#
_entry.id   AF-W1QF52-F1
#
_cell.length_a   1.000
_cell.length_b   1.000
_cell.length_c   1.000
_cell.angle_alpha   90.00
_cell.angle_beta   90.00
_cell.angle_gamma   90.00
#
_symmetry.space_group_name_H-M   'P 1'
#
loop_
_entity.id
_entity.type
_entity.pdbx_description
1 polymer ?
#
loop_
_entity_poly.entity_id
_entity_poly.type
_entity_poly.pdbx_seq_one_letter_code
_entity_poly.pdbx_strand_id
1 'polypeptide(L)'
;MVSHLVLRYLVAIVSTTAAHYSSAFKADMSSCPSDIPLSCTNSSQIPDTCCFEYPGGVLLQTQFWDYDYPTGPDDMFTLHGLWPDNCDGTYNQFCDSSLQISNAEEVLTSFGEEQLLERMHEVWKDYQGDDNNLWVHEFNKHGTCLSTIKPSCYQNFETNREVVDYFRKSVELFEGLPTYRWLEAAGITPSDSHTYSKQQIDEALKSRFGKEVYFKCDRNHALNEVWYFHHLRGSIPHGNYVPIDALISSNCPAFGIKFPLKKAPSTSTNTATGTETSATSTATPTGNGGYLKLENQAGCLISNGKWFASGTCATYKLSKASFGGYQLTSSKGVCGIDSDGYFACGRGVTAAQFDYDSSSGYVTYGGQSGWSADRVPSRNVQVPIMPGSGRNVNFSLIYETR
;
A
#
# COMPACT_ATOMS: atom_id res chain seq x y z
N MET A 1 9.67 -58.01 -47.04
CA MET A 1 9.22 -58.28 -45.65
C MET A 1 9.89 -57.25 -44.74
N VAL A 2 9.09 -56.34 -44.17
CA VAL A 2 9.11 -55.82 -42.78
C VAL A 2 10.49 -55.41 -42.20
N SER A 3 10.73 -54.22 -41.63
CA SER A 3 9.99 -52.96 -41.45
C SER A 3 10.99 -51.93 -40.88
N HIS A 4 10.91 -50.68 -41.31
CA HIS A 4 11.66 -49.56 -40.75
C HIS A 4 11.02 -49.08 -39.44
N LEU A 5 11.78 -48.98 -38.34
CA LEU A 5 11.34 -48.30 -37.12
C LEU A 5 11.91 -46.88 -37.11
N VAL A 6 11.09 -45.92 -37.54
CA VAL A 6 11.36 -44.48 -37.37
C VAL A 6 10.76 -44.07 -36.04
N LEU A 7 11.62 -43.71 -35.08
CA LEU A 7 11.21 -43.14 -33.81
C LEU A 7 10.76 -41.68 -34.04
N ARG A 8 9.45 -41.48 -34.18
CA ARG A 8 8.84 -40.15 -34.25
C ARG A 8 8.69 -39.60 -32.83
N TYR A 9 9.45 -38.55 -32.51
CA TYR A 9 9.17 -37.69 -31.36
C TYR A 9 7.86 -36.95 -31.62
N LEU A 10 6.82 -37.25 -30.84
CA LEU A 10 5.61 -36.45 -30.75
C LEU A 10 5.93 -35.24 -29.87
N VAL A 11 6.20 -34.10 -30.50
CA VAL A 11 6.09 -32.79 -29.83
C VAL A 11 4.60 -32.55 -29.61
N ALA A 12 4.14 -32.69 -28.38
CA ALA A 12 2.82 -32.23 -27.99
C ALA A 12 2.84 -30.70 -28.00
N ILE A 13 2.28 -30.11 -29.06
CA ILE A 13 1.95 -28.69 -29.08
C ILE A 13 0.77 -28.53 -28.13
N VAL A 14 1.05 -28.17 -26.88
CA VAL A 14 0.02 -27.66 -25.96
C VAL A 14 -0.37 -26.30 -26.50
N SER A 15 -1.46 -26.26 -27.28
CA SER A 15 -2.09 -25.01 -27.67
C SER A 15 -2.78 -24.47 -26.42
N THR A 16 -2.11 -23.56 -25.71
CA THR A 16 -2.73 -22.77 -24.66
C THR A 16 -3.71 -21.82 -25.34
N THR A 17 -4.97 -22.22 -25.43
CA THR A 17 -6.05 -21.28 -25.72
C THR A 17 -6.12 -20.32 -24.53
N ALA A 18 -5.52 -19.14 -24.67
CA ALA A 18 -5.82 -18.02 -23.81
C ALA A 18 -7.33 -17.79 -23.92
N ALA A 19 -8.07 -18.11 -22.88
CA ALA A 19 -9.48 -17.83 -22.82
C ALA A 19 -9.62 -16.31 -22.71
N HIS A 20 -9.88 -15.64 -23.83
CA HIS A 20 -10.34 -14.27 -23.83
C HIS A 20 -11.75 -14.23 -23.25
N TYR A 21 -11.85 -14.05 -21.93
CA TYR A 21 -13.11 -13.78 -21.26
C TYR A 21 -13.40 -12.29 -21.32
N SER A 22 -14.12 -11.87 -22.36
CA SER A 22 -14.88 -10.63 -22.30
C SER A 22 -16.17 -10.90 -21.53
N SER A 23 -16.12 -10.76 -20.21
CA SER A 23 -17.35 -10.48 -19.45
C SER A 23 -17.84 -9.11 -19.92
N ALA A 24 -18.91 -9.11 -20.71
CA ALA A 24 -19.56 -7.88 -21.17
C ALA A 24 -20.33 -7.24 -20.00
N PHE A 25 -19.61 -6.73 -19.01
CA PHE A 25 -20.13 -5.64 -18.20
C PHE A 25 -20.24 -4.44 -19.14
N LYS A 26 -21.47 -3.99 -19.40
CA LYS A 26 -21.69 -2.68 -20.01
C LYS A 26 -20.88 -1.67 -19.20
N ALA A 27 -20.00 -0.93 -19.87
CA ALA A 27 -19.27 0.17 -19.26
C ALA A 27 -20.28 1.12 -18.62
N ASP A 28 -20.43 1.02 -17.30
CA ASP A 28 -21.29 1.89 -16.51
C ASP A 28 -20.62 3.26 -16.28
N MET A 29 -19.31 3.32 -16.50
CA MET A 29 -18.55 4.56 -16.59
C MET A 29 -18.53 5.12 -18.02
N SER A 30 -18.59 6.44 -18.14
CA SER A 30 -18.39 7.12 -19.42
C SER A 30 -16.98 6.86 -19.97
N SER A 31 -16.88 6.62 -21.27
CA SER A 31 -15.58 6.50 -21.95
C SER A 31 -14.80 7.81 -21.88
N CYS A 32 -13.53 7.73 -21.51
CA CYS A 32 -12.65 8.89 -21.46
C CYS A 32 -12.12 9.29 -22.84
N PRO A 33 -11.92 10.60 -23.10
CA PRO A 33 -11.25 11.05 -24.32
C PRO A 33 -9.87 10.39 -24.47
N SER A 34 -9.56 9.89 -25.66
CA SER A 34 -8.29 9.18 -25.91
C SER A 34 -7.05 10.08 -25.81
N ASP A 35 -7.24 11.40 -25.93
CA ASP A 35 -6.21 12.44 -25.90
C ASP A 35 -6.07 13.11 -24.53
N ILE A 36 -6.78 12.64 -23.49
CA ILE A 36 -6.55 13.08 -22.11
C ILE A 36 -5.06 12.88 -21.77
N PRO A 37 -4.39 13.88 -21.17
CA PRO A 37 -2.99 13.73 -20.79
C PRO A 37 -2.80 12.65 -19.72
N LEU A 38 -1.56 12.20 -19.58
CA LEU A 38 -1.17 11.34 -18.47
C LEU A 38 -1.30 12.11 -17.16
N SER A 39 -1.75 11.44 -16.12
CA SER A 39 -1.70 11.95 -14.75
C SER A 39 -0.32 12.51 -14.42
N CYS A 40 -0.28 13.57 -13.61
CA CYS A 40 0.95 14.28 -13.21
C CYS A 40 1.77 14.93 -14.34
N THR A 41 1.31 14.95 -15.59
CA THR A 41 2.03 15.59 -16.72
C THR A 41 1.41 16.90 -17.20
N ASN A 42 0.19 17.21 -16.76
CA ASN A 42 -0.51 18.45 -17.09
C ASN A 42 0.02 19.63 -16.25
N SER A 43 0.12 20.80 -16.87
CA SER A 43 0.45 22.06 -16.18
C SER A 43 -0.78 22.91 -15.84
N SER A 44 -1.96 22.51 -16.32
CA SER A 44 -3.23 23.21 -16.13
C SER A 44 -4.24 22.27 -15.49
N GLN A 45 -5.11 22.79 -14.63
CA GLN A 45 -6.15 22.00 -13.97
C GLN A 45 -7.04 21.28 -15.00
N ILE A 46 -7.28 20.00 -14.77
CA ILE A 46 -8.23 19.21 -15.56
C ILE A 46 -9.53 19.11 -14.77
N PRO A 47 -10.64 19.67 -15.26
CA PRO A 47 -11.90 19.70 -14.52
C PRO A 47 -12.56 18.32 -14.38
N ASP A 48 -12.36 17.43 -15.37
CA ASP A 48 -12.94 16.10 -15.37
C ASP A 48 -12.07 15.13 -14.57
N THR A 49 -12.40 14.97 -13.29
CA THR A 49 -11.71 14.04 -12.38
C THR A 49 -12.15 12.59 -12.56
N CYS A 50 -13.13 12.30 -13.43
CA CYS A 50 -13.53 10.92 -13.74
C CYS A 50 -12.66 10.31 -14.83
N CYS A 51 -11.98 11.15 -15.62
CA CYS A 51 -11.05 10.74 -16.66
C CYS A 51 -9.60 11.15 -16.43
N PHE A 52 -9.32 11.76 -15.28
CA PHE A 52 -7.99 12.21 -14.90
C PHE A 52 -7.74 12.02 -13.41
N GLU A 53 -6.82 11.12 -13.09
CA GLU A 53 -6.49 10.77 -11.70
C GLU A 53 -5.60 11.84 -11.06
N TYR A 54 -6.15 12.53 -10.05
CA TYR A 54 -5.49 13.61 -9.31
C TYR A 54 -6.12 13.80 -7.92
N PRO A 55 -5.33 14.12 -6.86
CA PRO A 55 -3.89 14.35 -6.85
C PRO A 55 -3.05 13.07 -6.91
N GLY A 56 -3.65 11.92 -6.62
CA GLY A 56 -3.06 10.58 -6.58
C GLY A 56 -2.67 9.99 -7.93
N GLY A 57 -2.05 10.79 -8.79
CA GLY A 57 -1.79 10.47 -10.19
C GLY A 57 -0.62 9.53 -10.44
N VAL A 58 0.16 9.17 -9.42
CA VAL A 58 1.22 8.17 -9.53
C VAL A 58 0.71 6.88 -8.92
N LEU A 59 0.50 5.86 -9.73
CA LEU A 59 -0.08 4.59 -9.29
C LEU A 59 1.00 3.54 -9.08
N LEU A 60 1.05 3.00 -7.86
CA LEU A 60 2.01 1.99 -7.45
C LEU A 60 1.30 0.65 -7.40
N GLN A 61 1.73 -0.31 -8.24
CA GLN A 61 1.40 -1.71 -8.04
C GLN A 61 2.49 -2.32 -7.14
N THR A 62 2.12 -2.76 -5.94
CA THR A 62 3.07 -3.23 -4.92
C THR A 62 2.93 -4.73 -4.68
N GLN A 63 4.06 -5.41 -4.46
CA GLN A 63 4.13 -6.85 -4.31
C GLN A 63 4.96 -7.25 -3.09
N PHE A 64 4.63 -8.39 -2.48
CA PHE A 64 5.33 -8.99 -1.36
C PHE A 64 6.09 -10.27 -1.72
N TRP A 65 7.22 -10.46 -1.05
CA TRP A 65 7.87 -11.75 -0.87
C TRP A 65 7.84 -12.11 0.62
N ASP A 66 6.79 -12.80 1.02
CA ASP A 66 6.62 -13.31 2.38
C ASP A 66 7.38 -14.63 2.50
N TYR A 67 8.52 -14.60 3.20
CA TYR A 67 9.37 -15.78 3.41
C TYR A 67 9.37 -16.26 4.86
N ASP A 68 9.20 -15.34 5.81
CA ASP A 68 9.05 -15.59 7.25
C ASP A 68 7.55 -15.45 7.53
N TYR A 69 6.84 -16.57 7.69
CA TYR A 69 5.38 -16.75 7.48
C TYR A 69 4.97 -16.76 6.00
N PRO A 70 5.40 -17.77 5.22
CA PRO A 70 5.19 -17.76 3.78
C PRO A 70 3.72 -17.84 3.39
N THR A 71 3.37 -17.05 2.38
CA THR A 71 2.05 -17.02 1.75
C THR A 71 2.16 -17.14 0.23
N GLY A 72 1.06 -17.57 -0.39
CA GLY A 72 0.97 -17.74 -1.84
C GLY A 72 1.91 -18.82 -2.40
N PRO A 73 2.02 -18.92 -3.74
CA PRO A 73 2.90 -19.90 -4.37
C PRO A 73 4.40 -19.65 -4.11
N ASP A 74 5.19 -20.72 -4.08
CA ASP A 74 6.65 -20.69 -3.84
C ASP A 74 7.44 -20.01 -4.97
N ASP A 75 6.85 -19.90 -6.16
CA ASP A 75 7.44 -19.32 -7.37
C ASP A 75 6.73 -18.03 -7.80
N MET A 76 6.15 -17.31 -6.83
CA MET A 76 5.42 -16.08 -7.09
C MET A 76 5.57 -15.06 -5.95
N PHE A 77 5.69 -13.78 -6.30
CA PHE A 77 5.39 -12.71 -5.35
C PHE A 77 3.87 -12.63 -5.16
N THR A 78 3.40 -12.14 -4.02
CA THR A 78 1.97 -11.88 -3.78
C THR A 78 1.67 -10.40 -4.00
N LEU A 79 0.43 -10.07 -4.33
CA LEU A 79 -0.07 -8.71 -4.39
C LEU A 79 -0.14 -8.11 -2.98
N HIS A 80 0.40 -6.91 -2.82
CA HIS A 80 0.23 -6.08 -1.63
C HIS A 80 -0.90 -5.08 -1.86
N GLY A 81 -0.84 -4.28 -2.94
CA GLY A 81 -1.93 -3.38 -3.29
C GLY A 81 -1.71 -2.54 -4.54
N LEU A 82 -2.65 -1.61 -4.76
CA LEU A 82 -2.62 -0.58 -5.79
C LEU A 82 -2.80 0.79 -5.12
N TRP A 83 -1.75 1.61 -5.08
CA TRP A 83 -1.74 2.82 -4.26
C TRP A 83 -1.66 4.09 -5.11
N PRO A 84 -2.49 5.11 -4.83
CA PRO A 84 -2.38 6.42 -5.44
C PRO A 84 -1.48 7.37 -4.64
N ASP A 85 -0.25 7.55 -5.10
CA ASP A 85 0.64 8.60 -4.63
C ASP A 85 0.35 9.92 -5.36
N ASN A 86 0.50 11.01 -4.63
CA ASN A 86 0.50 12.35 -5.20
C ASN A 86 1.66 12.51 -6.18
N CYS A 87 1.54 13.45 -7.11
CA CYS A 87 2.57 13.71 -8.12
C CYS A 87 3.95 14.12 -7.56
N ASP A 88 4.04 14.48 -6.28
CA ASP A 88 5.28 14.81 -5.57
C ASP A 88 5.85 13.63 -4.76
N GLY A 89 5.23 12.45 -4.80
CA GLY A 89 5.61 11.25 -4.05
C GLY A 89 5.10 11.20 -2.61
N THR A 90 4.35 12.21 -2.15
CA THR A 90 3.55 12.10 -0.92
C THR A 90 2.27 11.30 -1.20
N TYR A 91 1.48 10.95 -0.19
CA TYR A 91 0.22 10.25 -0.41
C TYR A 91 -0.86 10.64 0.58
N ASN A 92 -2.10 10.48 0.14
CA ASN A 92 -3.27 10.57 1.00
C ASN A 92 -3.69 9.16 1.45
N GLN A 93 -4.47 9.09 2.52
CA GLN A 93 -4.95 7.81 3.05
C GLN A 93 -6.31 8.00 3.71
N PHE A 94 -7.16 6.97 3.62
CA PHE A 94 -8.50 6.97 4.20
C PHE A 94 -9.33 8.18 3.75
N CYS A 95 -9.30 8.49 2.44
CA CYS A 95 -9.74 9.75 1.88
C CYS A 95 -11.26 9.99 1.94
N ASP A 96 -12.05 8.92 2.00
CA ASP A 96 -13.50 9.03 2.11
C ASP A 96 -14.06 7.95 3.04
N SER A 97 -14.44 8.36 4.25
CA SER A 97 -15.01 7.45 5.25
C SER A 97 -16.40 6.92 4.85
N SER A 98 -17.10 7.59 3.95
CA SER A 98 -18.43 7.15 3.49
C SER A 98 -18.37 5.99 2.49
N LEU A 99 -17.21 5.78 1.87
CA LEU A 99 -16.95 4.67 0.96
C LEU A 99 -16.33 3.46 1.66
N GLN A 100 -15.98 3.56 2.95
CA GLN A 100 -15.31 2.46 3.63
C GLN A 100 -16.19 1.22 3.76
N ILE A 101 -15.58 0.07 3.50
CA ILE A 101 -16.20 -1.25 3.64
C ILE A 101 -15.73 -1.93 4.92
N SER A 102 -16.50 -2.91 5.40
CA SER A 102 -16.11 -3.77 6.51
C SER A 102 -15.82 -5.21 6.09
N ASN A 103 -16.14 -5.57 4.84
CA ASN A 103 -16.02 -6.93 4.34
C ASN A 103 -15.89 -6.91 2.81
N ALA A 104 -14.69 -7.19 2.29
CA ALA A 104 -14.43 -7.21 0.85
C ALA A 104 -15.00 -8.48 0.20
N GLU A 105 -14.93 -9.63 0.88
CA GLU A 105 -15.50 -10.89 0.40
C GLU A 105 -17.01 -10.80 0.15
N GLU A 106 -17.74 -10.22 1.10
CA GLU A 106 -19.19 -10.04 0.99
C GLU A 106 -19.57 -9.12 -0.17
N VAL A 107 -18.84 -8.01 -0.34
CA VAL A 107 -19.04 -7.10 -1.47
C VAL A 107 -18.80 -7.84 -2.78
N LEU A 108 -17.64 -8.46 -2.97
CA LEU A 108 -17.31 -9.15 -4.21
C LEU A 108 -18.28 -10.31 -4.51
N THR A 109 -18.70 -11.06 -3.49
CA THR A 109 -19.72 -12.11 -3.63
C THR A 109 -21.06 -11.53 -4.08
N SER A 110 -21.47 -10.38 -3.54
CA SER A 110 -22.75 -9.74 -3.91
C SER A 110 -22.81 -9.30 -5.38
N PHE A 111 -21.65 -9.06 -6.01
CA PHE A 111 -21.51 -8.73 -7.43
C PHE A 111 -21.26 -9.95 -8.33
N GLY A 112 -21.22 -11.17 -7.78
CA GLY A 112 -20.92 -12.39 -8.55
C GLY A 112 -19.47 -12.46 -9.04
N GLU A 113 -18.53 -12.00 -8.22
CA GLU A 113 -17.09 -11.98 -8.52
C GLU A 113 -16.36 -13.22 -7.99
N GLU A 114 -16.96 -14.42 -8.07
CA GLU A 114 -16.39 -15.62 -7.43
C GLU A 114 -15.02 -15.98 -8.00
N GLN A 115 -14.79 -15.77 -9.30
CA GLN A 115 -13.49 -16.03 -9.94
C GLN A 115 -12.41 -15.04 -9.49
N LEU A 116 -12.79 -13.77 -9.29
CA LEU A 116 -11.86 -12.78 -8.76
C LEU A 116 -11.51 -13.11 -7.32
N LEU A 117 -12.49 -13.51 -6.50
CA LEU A 117 -12.25 -13.93 -5.12
C LEU A 117 -11.33 -15.14 -5.04
N GLU A 118 -11.58 -16.18 -5.84
CA GLU A 118 -10.69 -17.35 -5.93
C GLU A 118 -9.25 -16.92 -6.26
N ARG A 119 -9.10 -16.00 -7.22
CA ARG A 119 -7.80 -15.48 -7.59
C ARG A 119 -7.15 -14.66 -6.47
N MET A 120 -7.90 -13.78 -5.82
CA MET A 120 -7.41 -12.98 -4.69
C MET A 120 -6.96 -13.86 -3.52
N HIS A 121 -7.69 -14.94 -3.21
CA HIS A 121 -7.27 -15.91 -2.20
C HIS A 121 -5.97 -16.66 -2.54
N GLU A 122 -5.55 -16.67 -3.80
CA GLU A 122 -4.27 -17.25 -4.21
C GLU A 122 -3.14 -16.22 -4.16
N VAL A 123 -3.40 -14.99 -4.63
CA VAL A 123 -2.33 -14.02 -4.91
C VAL A 123 -2.28 -12.82 -3.98
N TRP A 124 -3.34 -12.47 -3.26
CA TRP A 124 -3.40 -11.29 -2.39
C TRP A 124 -3.56 -11.73 -0.94
N LYS A 125 -2.46 -12.18 -0.34
CA LYS A 125 -2.47 -12.90 0.93
C LYS A 125 -2.10 -12.02 2.11
N ASP A 126 -2.77 -12.24 3.23
CA ASP A 126 -2.30 -11.77 4.53
C ASP A 126 -1.41 -12.84 5.18
N TYR A 127 -0.18 -12.46 5.55
CA TYR A 127 0.73 -13.33 6.28
C TYR A 127 0.24 -13.70 7.69
N GLN A 128 -0.72 -12.96 8.24
CA GLN A 128 -1.38 -13.27 9.51
C GLN A 128 -2.59 -14.21 9.35
N GLY A 129 -2.99 -14.50 8.10
CA GLY A 129 -4.04 -15.46 7.78
C GLY A 129 -5.46 -14.89 7.64
N ASP A 130 -5.64 -13.57 7.63
CA ASP A 130 -6.93 -12.90 7.43
C ASP A 130 -6.90 -12.01 6.17
N ASP A 131 -6.99 -12.65 5.00
CA ASP A 131 -6.92 -11.96 3.71
C ASP A 131 -8.00 -10.87 3.59
N ASN A 132 -9.22 -11.13 4.04
CA ASN A 132 -10.31 -10.17 3.95
C ASN A 132 -10.03 -8.89 4.74
N ASN A 133 -9.43 -8.99 5.93
CA ASN A 133 -9.02 -7.82 6.70
C ASN A 133 -7.94 -7.01 5.98
N LEU A 134 -6.98 -7.66 5.31
CA LEU A 134 -6.01 -6.99 4.44
C LEU A 134 -6.72 -6.28 3.28
N TRP A 135 -7.64 -6.94 2.58
CA TRP A 135 -8.35 -6.34 1.46
C TRP A 135 -9.20 -5.13 1.88
N VAL A 136 -9.87 -5.23 3.03
CA VAL A 136 -10.58 -4.10 3.65
C VAL A 136 -9.61 -2.96 3.95
N HIS A 137 -8.42 -3.24 4.49
CA HIS A 137 -7.40 -2.22 4.71
C HIS A 137 -6.97 -1.54 3.42
N GLU A 138 -6.60 -2.32 2.41
CA GLU A 138 -6.10 -1.82 1.13
C GLU A 138 -7.13 -0.94 0.43
N PHE A 139 -8.39 -1.37 0.36
CA PHE A 139 -9.45 -0.53 -0.22
C PHE A 139 -9.73 0.72 0.64
N ASN A 140 -9.92 0.57 1.95
CA ASN A 140 -10.29 1.69 2.80
C ASN A 140 -9.20 2.76 2.85
N LYS A 141 -7.92 2.35 2.85
CA LYS A 141 -6.77 3.25 2.91
C LYS A 141 -6.44 3.84 1.56
N HIS A 142 -6.38 3.03 0.51
CA HIS A 142 -5.85 3.43 -0.80
C HIS A 142 -6.96 3.56 -1.86
N GLY A 143 -7.87 2.59 -1.94
CA GLY A 143 -8.99 2.61 -2.89
C GLY A 143 -9.89 3.85 -2.75
N THR A 144 -10.20 4.27 -1.51
CA THR A 144 -11.02 5.47 -1.25
C THR A 144 -10.36 6.78 -1.70
N CYS A 145 -9.06 6.76 -2.01
CA CYS A 145 -8.30 7.91 -2.48
C CYS A 145 -8.26 8.05 -4.02
N LEU A 146 -8.83 7.09 -4.75
CA LEU A 146 -8.89 7.11 -6.20
C LEU A 146 -10.05 7.99 -6.70
N SER A 147 -9.71 9.08 -7.37
CA SER A 147 -10.66 10.08 -7.86
C SER A 147 -11.50 9.58 -9.03
N THR A 148 -10.93 8.75 -9.91
CA THR A 148 -11.61 8.30 -11.13
C THR A 148 -12.58 7.14 -10.92
N ILE A 149 -12.70 6.58 -9.71
CA ILE A 149 -13.70 5.55 -9.37
C ILE A 149 -14.72 6.04 -8.34
N LYS A 150 -14.83 7.35 -8.12
CA LYS A 150 -15.85 7.89 -7.22
C LYS A 150 -17.26 7.57 -7.74
N PRO A 151 -18.27 7.43 -6.87
CA PRO A 151 -19.65 7.15 -7.29
C PRO A 151 -20.20 8.07 -8.38
N SER A 152 -19.79 9.36 -8.37
CA SER A 152 -20.19 10.35 -9.37
C SER A 152 -19.68 10.06 -10.80
N CYS A 153 -18.75 9.13 -10.97
CA CYS A 153 -18.17 8.76 -12.27
C CYS A 153 -18.93 7.63 -12.98
N TYR A 154 -19.94 7.05 -12.33
CA TYR A 154 -20.80 6.01 -12.89
C TYR A 154 -22.14 6.61 -13.32
N GLN A 155 -22.67 6.16 -14.45
CA GLN A 155 -23.97 6.59 -14.94
C GLN A 155 -25.12 6.00 -14.12
N ASN A 156 -25.01 4.73 -13.72
CA ASN A 156 -26.00 4.02 -12.90
C ASN A 156 -25.31 3.35 -11.71
N PHE A 157 -24.69 4.17 -10.85
CA PHE A 157 -23.93 3.69 -9.71
C PHE A 157 -24.73 2.70 -8.84
N GLU A 158 -24.18 1.50 -8.71
CA GLU A 158 -24.57 0.52 -7.70
C GLU A 158 -23.61 0.64 -6.51
N THR A 159 -24.13 0.68 -5.28
CA THR A 159 -23.29 0.82 -4.08
C THR A 159 -22.20 -0.25 -4.05
N ASN A 160 -20.95 0.18 -3.79
CA ASN A 160 -19.74 -0.63 -3.80
C ASN A 160 -19.24 -1.09 -5.17
N ARG A 161 -19.78 -0.56 -6.28
CA ARG A 161 -19.27 -0.86 -7.63
C ARG A 161 -17.78 -0.52 -7.79
N GLU A 162 -17.37 0.59 -7.19
CA GLU A 162 -15.98 1.06 -7.16
C GLU A 162 -15.03 0.12 -6.42
N VAL A 163 -15.54 -0.62 -5.44
CA VAL A 163 -14.78 -1.64 -4.69
C VAL A 163 -14.42 -2.78 -5.63
N VAL A 164 -15.39 -3.27 -6.40
CA VAL A 164 -15.18 -4.32 -7.40
C VAL A 164 -14.15 -3.88 -8.44
N ASP A 165 -14.31 -2.66 -8.97
CA ASP A 165 -13.43 -2.15 -10.01
C ASP A 165 -11.99 -1.91 -9.50
N TYR A 166 -11.81 -1.51 -8.22
CA TYR A 166 -10.51 -1.46 -7.55
C TYR A 166 -9.83 -2.84 -7.47
N PHE A 167 -10.53 -3.84 -6.96
CA PHE A 167 -9.96 -5.19 -6.78
C PHE A 167 -9.63 -5.85 -8.12
N ARG A 168 -10.54 -5.76 -9.10
CA ARG A 168 -10.29 -6.25 -10.47
C ARG A 168 -9.04 -5.64 -11.07
N LYS A 169 -8.93 -4.31 -11.03
CA LYS A 169 -7.77 -3.63 -11.64
C LYS A 169 -6.48 -3.94 -10.91
N SER A 170 -6.51 -4.05 -9.59
CA SER A 170 -5.34 -4.39 -8.77
C SER A 170 -4.79 -5.78 -9.15
N VAL A 171 -5.67 -6.78 -9.29
CA VAL A 171 -5.30 -8.13 -9.74
C VAL A 171 -4.81 -8.12 -11.20
N GLU A 172 -5.51 -7.46 -12.10
CA GLU A 172 -5.13 -7.37 -13.52
C GLU A 172 -3.72 -6.79 -13.71
N LEU A 173 -3.40 -5.68 -13.03
CA LEU A 173 -2.07 -5.06 -13.10
C LEU A 173 -0.98 -5.97 -12.53
N PHE A 174 -1.27 -6.62 -11.40
CA PHE A 174 -0.35 -7.56 -10.76
C PHE A 174 0.01 -8.73 -11.69
N GLU A 175 -0.97 -9.31 -12.39
CA GLU A 175 -0.73 -10.42 -13.32
C GLU A 175 0.14 -10.00 -14.51
N GLY A 176 0.11 -8.73 -14.91
CA GLY A 176 0.98 -8.15 -15.92
C GLY A 176 2.45 -7.96 -15.47
N LEU A 177 2.75 -8.13 -14.18
CA LEU A 177 4.04 -7.82 -13.56
C LEU A 177 4.64 -9.05 -12.83
N PRO A 178 5.04 -10.11 -13.55
CA PRO A 178 5.48 -11.38 -12.95
C PRO A 178 6.93 -11.30 -12.42
N THR A 179 7.13 -10.57 -11.32
CA THR A 179 8.42 -10.28 -10.67
C THR A 179 9.32 -11.51 -10.52
N TYR A 180 8.79 -12.60 -9.98
CA TYR A 180 9.56 -13.84 -9.80
C TYR A 180 10.15 -14.34 -11.12
N ARG A 181 9.34 -14.40 -12.18
CA ARG A 181 9.78 -14.89 -13.51
C ARG A 181 10.83 -13.99 -14.13
N TRP A 182 10.74 -12.68 -13.88
CA TRP A 182 11.74 -11.73 -14.35
C TRP A 182 13.10 -11.92 -13.65
N LEU A 183 13.08 -12.11 -12.33
CA LEU A 183 14.28 -12.41 -11.54
C LEU A 183 14.86 -13.78 -11.92
N GLU A 184 14.03 -14.82 -12.01
CA GLU A 184 14.42 -16.18 -12.42
C GLU A 184 15.11 -16.17 -13.79
N ALA A 185 14.54 -15.46 -14.77
CA ALA A 185 15.13 -15.34 -16.11
C ALA A 185 16.50 -14.63 -16.12
N ALA A 186 16.82 -13.85 -15.09
CA ALA A 186 18.13 -13.23 -14.88
C ALA A 186 19.07 -14.09 -14.02
N GLY A 187 18.66 -15.30 -13.64
CA GLY A 187 19.43 -16.19 -12.75
C GLY A 187 19.35 -15.81 -11.27
N ILE A 188 18.37 -14.98 -10.88
CA ILE A 188 18.12 -14.56 -9.50
C ILE A 188 16.96 -15.41 -8.96
N THR A 189 17.29 -16.52 -8.31
CA THR A 189 16.31 -17.45 -7.72
C THR A 189 16.43 -17.47 -6.20
N PRO A 190 15.37 -17.89 -5.48
CA PRO A 190 15.46 -18.04 -4.04
C PRO A 190 16.58 -19.01 -3.62
N SER A 191 17.27 -18.70 -2.52
CA SER A 191 18.39 -19.47 -1.99
C SER A 191 18.58 -19.26 -0.49
N ASP A 192 19.01 -20.32 0.21
CA ASP A 192 19.37 -20.26 1.63
C ASP A 192 20.78 -19.68 1.89
N SER A 193 21.64 -19.64 0.86
CA SER A 193 23.06 -19.30 1.02
C SER A 193 23.56 -18.30 -0.01
N HIS A 194 22.96 -18.26 -1.21
CA HIS A 194 23.34 -17.30 -2.22
C HIS A 194 22.77 -15.92 -1.91
N THR A 195 23.52 -14.88 -2.28
CA THR A 195 23.10 -13.49 -2.12
C THR A 195 23.38 -12.73 -3.39
N TYR A 196 22.67 -11.62 -3.57
CA TYR A 196 22.71 -10.81 -4.77
C TYR A 196 23.22 -9.40 -4.46
N SER A 197 23.72 -8.72 -5.48
CA SER A 197 23.95 -7.27 -5.44
C SER A 197 22.68 -6.51 -5.81
N LYS A 198 22.58 -5.27 -5.32
CA LYS A 198 21.49 -4.36 -5.68
C LYS A 198 21.40 -4.15 -7.19
N GLN A 199 22.55 -3.96 -7.83
CA GLN A 199 22.66 -3.76 -9.27
C GLN A 199 22.07 -4.93 -10.07
N GLN A 200 22.32 -6.18 -9.66
CA GLN A 200 21.74 -7.35 -10.34
C GLN A 200 20.22 -7.34 -10.33
N ILE A 201 19.61 -7.00 -9.18
CA ILE A 201 18.15 -6.94 -9.03
C ILE A 201 17.59 -5.75 -9.83
N ASP A 202 18.19 -4.56 -9.71
CA ASP A 202 17.83 -3.37 -10.50
C ASP A 202 17.82 -3.68 -12.00
N GLU A 203 18.92 -4.24 -12.53
CA GLU A 203 19.06 -4.54 -13.95
C GLU A 203 18.05 -5.60 -14.42
N ALA A 204 17.82 -6.65 -13.63
CA ALA A 204 16.85 -7.70 -13.95
C ALA A 204 15.43 -7.12 -14.10
N LEU A 205 14.98 -6.33 -13.14
CA LEU A 205 13.64 -5.74 -13.14
C LEU A 205 13.52 -4.64 -14.23
N LYS A 206 14.50 -3.73 -14.32
CA LYS A 206 14.51 -2.65 -15.31
C LYS A 206 14.51 -3.17 -16.74
N SER A 207 15.23 -4.25 -17.02
CA SER A 207 15.27 -4.84 -18.37
C SER A 207 13.91 -5.34 -18.87
N ARG A 208 12.99 -5.66 -17.94
CA ARG A 208 11.65 -6.19 -18.23
C ARG A 208 10.58 -5.12 -18.15
N PHE A 209 10.64 -4.27 -17.13
CA PHE A 209 9.68 -3.19 -16.91
C PHE A 209 9.96 -1.95 -17.79
N GLY A 210 11.21 -1.77 -18.21
CA GLY A 210 11.66 -0.63 -19.03
C GLY A 210 11.94 0.65 -18.23
N LYS A 211 11.77 0.61 -16.91
CA LYS A 211 11.93 1.73 -15.97
C LYS A 211 12.59 1.28 -14.67
N GLU A 212 13.13 2.23 -13.91
CA GLU A 212 13.65 1.94 -12.57
C GLU A 212 12.52 1.44 -11.67
N VAL A 213 12.75 0.33 -10.98
CA VAL A 213 11.79 -0.33 -10.09
C VAL A 213 12.26 -0.19 -8.65
N TYR A 214 11.37 0.21 -7.74
CA TYR A 214 11.71 0.21 -6.33
C TYR A 214 11.58 -1.20 -5.77
N PHE A 215 12.55 -1.63 -4.98
CA PHE A 215 12.42 -2.82 -4.16
C PHE A 215 12.99 -2.59 -2.76
N LYS A 216 12.37 -3.26 -1.80
CA LYS A 216 12.65 -3.07 -0.38
C LYS A 216 13.29 -4.32 0.20
N CYS A 217 14.26 -4.11 1.06
CA CYS A 217 14.80 -5.13 1.94
C CYS A 217 14.26 -4.96 3.35
N ASP A 218 13.98 -6.08 4.00
CA ASP A 218 13.65 -6.11 5.41
C ASP A 218 14.90 -5.89 6.31
N ARG A 219 14.71 -5.95 7.62
CA ARG A 219 15.79 -5.81 8.61
C ARG A 219 16.89 -6.88 8.50
N ASN A 220 16.63 -8.00 7.84
CA ASN A 220 17.57 -9.09 7.64
C ASN A 220 18.32 -8.98 6.30
N HIS A 221 18.13 -7.87 5.58
CA HIS A 221 18.59 -7.62 4.22
C HIS A 221 18.00 -8.60 3.19
N ALA A 222 16.82 -9.16 3.47
CA ALA A 222 16.10 -10.00 2.52
C ALA A 222 15.15 -9.16 1.67
N LEU A 223 15.13 -9.43 0.36
CA LEU A 223 14.15 -8.85 -0.57
C LEU A 223 12.74 -9.18 -0.08
N ASN A 224 11.92 -8.14 0.12
CA ASN A 224 10.61 -8.25 0.75
C ASN A 224 9.50 -7.56 -0.03
N GLU A 225 9.76 -6.42 -0.68
CA GLU A 225 8.73 -5.76 -1.51
C GLU A 225 9.30 -5.32 -2.86
N VAL A 226 8.43 -5.24 -3.87
CA VAL A 226 8.73 -4.68 -5.20
C VAL A 226 7.57 -3.78 -5.63
N TRP A 227 7.84 -2.54 -6.01
CA TRP A 227 6.83 -1.54 -6.36
C TRP A 227 7.07 -0.99 -7.77
N TYR A 228 6.01 -1.03 -8.58
CA TYR A 228 6.00 -0.59 -9.97
C TYR A 228 5.18 0.67 -10.13
N PHE A 229 5.80 1.73 -10.66
CA PHE A 229 5.21 3.06 -10.74
C PHE A 229 4.64 3.33 -12.12
N HIS A 230 3.44 3.93 -12.17
CA HIS A 230 2.75 4.24 -13.40
C HIS A 230 2.15 5.65 -13.36
N HIS A 231 2.14 6.32 -14.51
CA HIS A 231 1.12 7.32 -14.79
C HIS A 231 -0.11 6.64 -15.41
N LEU A 232 -1.27 7.28 -15.29
CA LEU A 232 -2.53 6.80 -15.84
C LEU A 232 -3.04 7.76 -16.91
N ARG A 233 -3.54 7.20 -18.02
CA ARG A 233 -4.37 7.92 -18.99
C ARG A 233 -5.78 7.35 -18.96
N GLY A 234 -6.77 8.14 -18.55
CA GLY A 234 -8.17 7.71 -18.37
C GLY A 234 -8.48 7.38 -16.92
N SER A 235 -9.40 6.45 -16.70
CA SER A 235 -9.86 6.02 -15.37
C SER A 235 -9.17 4.73 -14.90
N ILE A 236 -9.22 4.43 -13.60
CA ILE A 236 -8.64 3.18 -13.05
C ILE A 236 -9.11 1.92 -13.80
N PRO A 237 -10.41 1.68 -14.06
CA PRO A 237 -10.84 0.37 -14.59
C PRO A 237 -10.47 0.17 -16.06
N HIS A 238 -10.35 1.24 -16.85
CA HIS A 238 -10.26 1.18 -18.31
C HIS A 238 -9.09 1.96 -18.91
N GLY A 239 -8.32 2.66 -18.08
CA GLY A 239 -7.23 3.52 -18.51
C GLY A 239 -5.98 2.76 -18.90
N ASN A 240 -5.05 3.50 -19.50
CA ASN A 240 -3.74 3.00 -19.87
C ASN A 240 -2.71 3.36 -18.81
N TYR A 241 -2.13 2.34 -18.19
CA TYR A 241 -1.07 2.45 -17.19
C TYR A 241 0.29 2.50 -17.90
N VAL A 242 0.95 3.64 -17.82
CA VAL A 242 2.24 3.89 -18.48
C VAL A 242 3.36 3.84 -17.45
N PRO A 243 4.32 2.89 -17.57
CA PRO A 243 5.46 2.78 -16.67
C PRO A 243 6.26 4.07 -16.55
N ILE A 244 6.62 4.43 -15.32
CA ILE A 244 7.56 5.51 -15.01
C ILE A 244 8.69 5.00 -14.11
N ASP A 245 9.76 5.78 -13.99
CA ASP A 245 10.84 5.49 -13.05
C ASP A 245 10.33 5.65 -11.61
N ALA A 246 10.76 4.76 -10.71
CA ALA A 246 10.43 4.86 -9.29
C ALA A 246 10.79 6.23 -8.71
N LEU A 247 9.89 6.79 -7.89
CA LEU A 247 10.09 8.10 -7.27
C LEU A 247 11.02 8.06 -6.06
N ILE A 248 11.32 6.86 -5.56
CA ILE A 248 12.15 6.62 -4.39
C ILE A 248 13.22 5.59 -4.69
N SER A 249 14.32 5.66 -3.93
CA SER A 249 15.43 4.70 -4.05
C SER A 249 15.23 3.53 -3.09
N SER A 250 15.59 2.33 -3.55
CA SER A 250 15.60 1.12 -2.72
C SER A 250 16.44 1.28 -1.45
N ASN A 251 15.93 0.77 -0.32
CA ASN A 251 16.64 0.72 0.96
C ASN A 251 17.59 -0.49 1.09
N CYS A 252 17.68 -1.36 0.08
CA CYS A 252 18.55 -2.52 0.11
C CYS A 252 20.04 -2.13 0.09
N PRO A 253 20.91 -2.92 0.74
CA PRO A 253 22.37 -2.72 0.69
C PRO A 253 22.91 -2.98 -0.72
N ALA A 254 24.09 -2.43 -1.04
CA ALA A 254 24.72 -2.63 -2.35
C ALA A 254 25.03 -4.11 -2.67
N PHE A 255 25.34 -4.90 -1.65
CA PHE A 255 25.69 -6.33 -1.75
C PHE A 255 25.08 -7.12 -0.60
N GLY A 256 25.00 -8.44 -0.76
CA GLY A 256 24.55 -9.35 0.30
C GLY A 256 23.04 -9.38 0.49
N ILE A 257 22.27 -8.98 -0.53
CA ILE A 257 20.80 -9.07 -0.51
C ILE A 257 20.42 -10.54 -0.55
N LYS A 258 19.61 -10.97 0.42
CA LYS A 258 19.08 -12.33 0.48
C LYS A 258 17.79 -12.41 -0.34
N PHE A 259 17.59 -13.52 -1.03
CA PHE A 259 16.29 -13.87 -1.59
C PHE A 259 15.94 -15.26 -1.05
N PRO A 260 15.38 -15.35 0.16
CA PRO A 260 15.16 -16.63 0.84
C PRO A 260 14.05 -17.44 0.18
N LEU A 261 14.17 -18.77 0.23
CA LEU A 261 13.07 -19.67 -0.10
C LEU A 261 11.88 -19.40 0.84
N LYS A 262 10.66 -19.45 0.29
CA LYS A 262 9.46 -19.58 1.12
C LYS A 262 9.51 -20.96 1.79
N LYS A 263 9.59 -21.00 3.12
CA LYS A 263 9.66 -22.26 3.88
C LYS A 263 8.46 -22.35 4.80
N ALA A 264 7.58 -23.30 4.54
CA ALA A 264 6.49 -23.60 5.46
C ALA A 264 7.04 -23.78 6.89
N PRO A 265 6.37 -23.29 7.94
CA PRO A 265 6.81 -23.48 9.31
C PRO A 265 7.01 -24.98 9.55
N SER A 266 8.19 -25.40 10.05
CA SER A 266 8.37 -26.79 10.45
C SER A 266 7.39 -27.08 11.58
N THR A 267 6.39 -27.93 11.33
CA THR A 267 5.45 -28.39 12.35
C THR A 267 6.21 -29.16 13.44
N SER A 268 6.60 -28.50 14.52
CA SER A 268 6.78 -29.18 15.80
C SER A 268 5.40 -29.34 16.42
N THR A 269 4.86 -30.54 16.35
CA THR A 269 3.59 -30.93 16.95
C THR A 269 3.63 -30.68 18.45
N ASN A 270 2.90 -29.67 18.91
CA ASN A 270 2.38 -29.64 20.27
C ASN A 270 0.92 -29.20 20.19
N THR A 271 0.05 -30.20 20.27
CA THR A 271 -1.40 -30.06 20.35
C THR A 271 -1.77 -29.28 21.61
N ALA A 272 -2.33 -28.08 21.45
CA ALA A 272 -3.09 -27.42 22.49
C ALA A 272 -4.38 -26.87 21.86
N THR A 273 -5.47 -27.58 22.11
CA THR A 273 -6.83 -27.21 21.73
C THR A 273 -7.25 -25.96 22.51
N GLY A 274 -7.46 -24.85 21.82
CA GLY A 274 -8.00 -23.61 22.38
C GLY A 274 -9.06 -23.04 21.46
N THR A 275 -10.31 -23.07 21.90
CA THR A 275 -11.51 -22.58 21.22
C THR A 275 -11.38 -21.09 20.88
N GLU A 276 -11.44 -20.75 19.60
CA GLU A 276 -11.47 -19.38 19.11
C GLU A 276 -12.88 -18.81 19.21
N THR A 277 -12.98 -17.66 19.89
CA THR A 277 -14.14 -16.78 19.83
C THR A 277 -13.69 -15.56 19.05
N SER A 278 -14.37 -15.23 17.96
CA SER A 278 -14.18 -14.01 17.19
C SER A 278 -14.24 -12.78 18.11
N ALA A 279 -13.14 -12.05 18.18
CA ALA A 279 -13.07 -10.74 18.81
C ALA A 279 -12.25 -9.80 17.92
N THR A 280 -12.83 -8.64 17.64
CA THR A 280 -12.27 -7.52 16.90
C THR A 280 -10.83 -7.24 17.30
N SER A 281 -9.90 -7.33 16.34
CA SER A 281 -8.46 -7.17 16.55
C SER A 281 -8.14 -5.79 17.11
N THR A 282 -7.79 -5.74 18.39
CA THR A 282 -7.30 -4.54 19.07
C THR A 282 -5.78 -4.52 18.98
N ALA A 283 -5.21 -3.38 18.57
CA ALA A 283 -3.78 -3.17 18.43
C ALA A 283 -3.05 -3.48 19.76
N THR A 284 -2.01 -4.33 19.70
CA THR A 284 -1.17 -4.66 20.86
C THR A 284 -0.33 -3.43 21.25
N PRO A 285 -0.53 -2.82 22.45
CA PRO A 285 0.22 -1.63 22.84
C PRO A 285 1.68 -1.98 23.10
N THR A 286 2.60 -1.42 22.32
CA THR A 286 4.03 -1.49 22.61
C THR A 286 4.43 -0.32 23.51
N GLY A 287 4.62 -0.60 24.81
CA GLY A 287 5.36 0.28 25.72
C GLY A 287 4.56 1.22 26.63
N ASN A 288 5.23 1.67 27.70
CA ASN A 288 4.79 2.76 28.57
C ASN A 288 4.77 4.05 27.73
N GLY A 289 3.58 4.53 27.34
CA GLY A 289 3.41 5.61 26.35
C GLY A 289 4.37 6.81 26.49
N GLY A 290 4.69 7.46 25.37
CA GLY A 290 5.67 8.54 25.25
C GLY A 290 5.05 9.93 25.07
N TYR A 291 5.90 10.91 24.75
CA TYR A 291 5.53 12.30 24.47
C TYR A 291 5.80 12.64 23.01
N LEU A 292 4.90 13.39 22.37
CA LEU A 292 5.16 13.99 21.07
C LEU A 292 5.74 15.38 21.24
N LYS A 293 7.02 15.53 20.90
CA LYS A 293 7.79 16.78 20.97
C LYS A 293 8.11 17.30 19.57
N LEU A 294 8.37 18.59 19.48
CA LEU A 294 8.71 19.26 18.23
C LEU A 294 10.22 19.54 18.27
N GLU A 295 10.94 19.05 17.26
CA GLU A 295 12.39 19.20 17.19
C GLU A 295 12.80 20.67 17.22
N ASN A 296 13.77 21.01 18.09
CA ASN A 296 14.28 22.38 18.28
C ASN A 296 13.21 23.42 18.65
N GLN A 297 12.05 23.00 19.18
CA GLN A 297 10.98 23.89 19.62
C GLN A 297 10.65 23.66 21.10
N ALA A 298 10.17 24.72 21.78
CA ALA A 298 9.74 24.62 23.17
C ALA A 298 8.37 23.94 23.29
N GLY A 299 8.20 23.12 24.33
CA GLY A 299 6.94 22.43 24.62
C GLY A 299 6.71 21.18 23.80
N CYS A 300 5.44 20.82 23.60
CA CYS A 300 5.03 19.51 23.09
C CYS A 300 3.55 19.49 22.72
N LEU A 301 3.08 18.36 22.19
CA LEU A 301 1.66 18.16 21.94
C LEU A 301 0.91 17.81 23.23
N ILE A 302 -0.25 18.43 23.39
CA ILE A 302 -1.21 18.14 24.46
C ILE A 302 -2.33 17.21 23.95
N SER A 303 -3.19 16.72 24.84
CA SER A 303 -4.05 15.55 24.56
C SER A 303 -5.00 15.65 23.36
N ASN A 304 -5.31 16.86 22.87
CA ASN A 304 -6.12 17.08 21.68
C ASN A 304 -5.30 17.16 20.37
N GLY A 305 -3.98 16.99 20.44
CA GLY A 305 -3.05 17.07 19.31
C GLY A 305 -2.41 18.44 19.07
N LYS A 306 -2.80 19.49 19.79
CA LYS A 306 -2.25 20.84 19.58
C LYS A 306 -0.90 21.03 20.25
N TRP A 307 -0.05 21.87 19.67
CA TRP A 307 1.22 22.30 20.25
C TRP A 307 0.99 23.33 21.35
N PHE A 308 1.62 23.10 22.51
CA PHE A 308 1.60 24.02 23.63
C PHE A 308 2.99 24.20 24.27
N ALA A 309 3.47 25.44 24.35
CA ALA A 309 4.83 25.76 24.80
C ALA A 309 5.02 25.68 26.32
N SER A 310 3.99 25.97 27.12
CA SER A 310 4.12 26.18 28.58
C SER A 310 3.37 25.19 29.46
N GLY A 311 2.79 24.13 28.89
CA GLY A 311 2.01 23.14 29.63
C GLY A 311 2.65 21.77 29.71
N THR A 312 1.97 20.88 30.41
CA THR A 312 2.38 19.47 30.54
C THR A 312 2.10 18.72 29.25
N CYS A 313 3.11 18.00 28.76
CA CYS A 313 2.97 17.11 27.61
C CYS A 313 1.94 16.02 27.88
N ALA A 314 1.12 15.73 26.87
CA ALA A 314 0.25 14.57 26.95
C ALA A 314 1.03 13.29 26.68
N THR A 315 0.63 12.22 27.35
CA THR A 315 1.09 10.88 27.01
C THR A 315 0.34 10.36 25.80
N TYR A 316 1.09 9.87 24.83
CA TYR A 316 0.61 9.19 23.64
C TYR A 316 1.03 7.72 23.69
N LYS A 317 0.19 6.83 23.18
CA LYS A 317 0.59 5.46 22.88
C LYS A 317 0.80 5.32 21.39
N LEU A 318 1.98 4.82 21.04
CA LEU A 318 2.34 4.41 19.69
C LEU A 318 2.22 2.88 19.61
N SER A 319 1.26 2.39 18.84
CA SER A 319 1.02 0.95 18.62
C SER A 319 1.18 0.61 17.15
N LYS A 320 1.83 -0.51 16.84
CA LYS A 320 1.90 -1.00 15.45
C LYS A 320 0.49 -1.23 14.91
N ALA A 321 0.24 -0.79 13.67
CA ALA A 321 -1.00 -1.17 12.99
C ALA A 321 -0.81 -2.53 12.30
N SER A 322 -1.93 -3.20 11.98
CA SER A 322 -1.91 -4.58 11.48
C SER A 322 -1.16 -4.73 10.15
N PHE A 323 -1.24 -3.72 9.28
CA PHE A 323 -0.72 -3.73 7.91
C PHE A 323 0.36 -2.65 7.70
N GLY A 324 1.30 -2.57 8.66
CA GLY A 324 2.42 -1.62 8.63
C GLY A 324 2.16 -0.31 9.36
N GLY A 325 3.18 0.53 9.53
CA GLY A 325 3.05 1.81 10.24
C GLY A 325 2.53 1.67 11.69
N TYR A 326 2.00 2.78 12.21
CA TYR A 326 1.64 2.95 13.61
C TYR A 326 0.37 3.77 13.78
N GLN A 327 -0.40 3.44 14.81
CA GLN A 327 -1.49 4.26 15.33
C GLN A 327 -1.02 5.04 16.55
N LEU A 328 -1.47 6.29 16.64
CA LEU A 328 -1.29 7.14 17.81
C LEU A 328 -2.62 7.29 18.55
N THR A 329 -2.57 7.15 19.89
CA THR A 329 -3.72 7.42 20.76
C THR A 329 -3.32 8.29 21.93
N SER A 330 -4.21 9.18 22.34
CA SER A 330 -4.08 10.00 23.55
C SER A 330 -5.24 9.71 24.51
N SER A 331 -5.28 10.40 25.64
CA SER A 331 -6.44 10.36 26.55
C SER A 331 -7.75 10.90 25.94
N LYS A 332 -7.71 11.53 24.76
CA LYS A 332 -8.90 12.00 24.04
C LYS A 332 -9.43 11.00 23.00
N GLY A 333 -8.63 9.99 22.63
CA GLY A 333 -9.00 8.98 21.65
C GLY A 333 -7.89 8.74 20.63
N VAL A 334 -8.26 8.16 19.50
CA VAL A 334 -7.37 7.99 18.34
C VAL A 334 -6.96 9.34 17.77
N CYS A 335 -5.77 9.37 17.20
CA CYS A 335 -5.21 10.54 16.53
C CYS A 335 -5.21 10.35 15.02
N GLY A 336 -5.31 11.45 14.30
CA GLY A 336 -5.37 11.50 12.85
C GLY A 336 -5.26 12.93 12.35
N ILE A 337 -5.61 13.12 11.08
CA ILE A 337 -5.68 14.42 10.44
C ILE A 337 -7.17 14.78 10.29
N ASP A 338 -7.58 15.95 10.80
CA ASP A 338 -8.95 16.43 10.71
C ASP A 338 -9.28 17.01 9.31
N SER A 339 -10.54 17.43 9.11
CA SER A 339 -11.00 17.99 7.83
C SER A 339 -10.30 19.28 7.42
N ASP A 340 -9.67 19.98 8.37
CA ASP A 340 -8.91 21.21 8.11
C ASP A 340 -7.42 20.91 7.86
N GLY A 341 -7.03 19.63 7.89
CA GLY A 341 -5.66 19.17 7.66
C GLY A 341 -4.77 19.22 8.92
N TYR A 342 -5.33 19.43 10.11
CA TYR A 342 -4.56 19.49 11.35
C TYR A 342 -4.46 18.13 12.04
N PHE A 343 -3.33 17.89 12.71
CA PHE A 343 -3.22 16.78 13.65
C PHE A 343 -4.17 16.99 14.83
N ALA A 344 -5.03 16.01 15.07
CA ALA A 344 -6.02 16.04 16.14
C ALA A 344 -6.15 14.67 16.79
N CYS A 345 -6.60 14.65 18.05
CA CYS A 345 -7.02 13.42 18.74
C CYS A 345 -8.35 13.63 19.46
N GLY A 346 -9.31 12.71 19.28
CA GLY A 346 -10.65 12.89 19.83
C GLY A 346 -11.70 11.85 19.41
N ARG A 347 -12.87 11.90 20.05
CA ARG A 347 -14.09 11.20 19.59
C ARG A 347 -14.61 11.91 18.36
N GLY A 348 -14.40 11.35 17.16
CA GLY A 348 -14.74 11.99 15.89
C GLY A 348 -13.54 12.27 14.99
N VAL A 349 -12.33 11.97 15.46
CA VAL A 349 -11.15 11.89 14.60
C VAL A 349 -11.09 10.49 13.98
N THR A 350 -10.95 10.43 12.66
CA THR A 350 -10.64 9.17 11.96
C THR A 350 -9.20 8.78 12.29
N ALA A 351 -9.00 7.55 12.75
CA ALA A 351 -7.66 7.06 13.04
C ALA A 351 -6.82 7.08 11.77
N ALA A 352 -5.63 7.66 11.85
CA ALA A 352 -4.68 7.61 10.75
C ALA A 352 -3.52 6.66 11.04
N GLN A 353 -2.81 6.31 9.97
CA GLN A 353 -1.61 5.49 10.02
C GLN A 353 -0.38 6.39 9.83
N PHE A 354 0.47 6.43 10.83
CA PHE A 354 1.72 7.19 10.84
C PHE A 354 2.89 6.25 10.61
N ASP A 355 4.01 6.75 10.09
CA ASP A 355 5.26 6.01 10.18
C ASP A 355 6.09 6.51 11.36
N TYR A 356 6.96 5.63 11.84
CA TYR A 356 7.87 5.93 12.93
C TYR A 356 9.25 5.37 12.60
N ASP A 357 10.24 6.26 12.55
CA ASP A 357 11.64 5.90 12.43
C ASP A 357 12.23 5.72 13.84
N SER A 358 12.57 4.49 14.19
CA SER A 358 13.12 4.16 15.50
C SER A 358 14.53 4.70 15.74
N SER A 359 15.26 5.09 14.68
CA SER A 359 16.62 5.63 14.79
C SER A 359 16.63 7.12 15.13
N SER A 360 15.75 7.91 14.51
CA SER A 360 15.59 9.35 14.76
C SER A 360 14.49 9.66 15.80
N GLY A 361 13.57 8.74 16.02
CA GLY A 361 12.35 8.97 16.80
C GLY A 361 11.28 9.74 16.04
N TYR A 362 11.46 9.99 14.75
CA TYR A 362 10.54 10.82 13.97
C TYR A 362 9.21 10.11 13.68
N VAL A 363 8.13 10.87 13.79
CA VAL A 363 6.78 10.49 13.39
C VAL A 363 6.45 11.23 12.10
N THR A 364 6.05 10.49 11.07
CA THR A 364 5.77 11.03 9.73
C THR A 364 4.35 10.66 9.29
N TYR A 365 3.84 11.35 8.27
CA TYR A 365 2.48 11.12 7.77
C TYR A 365 2.43 11.33 6.26
N GLY A 366 1.82 10.40 5.52
CA GLY A 366 1.57 10.58 4.08
C GLY A 366 2.85 10.77 3.26
N GLY A 367 3.95 10.12 3.65
CA GLY A 367 5.27 10.30 3.03
C GLY A 367 5.99 11.61 3.42
N GLN A 368 5.39 12.45 4.27
CA GLN A 368 5.98 13.71 4.71
C GLN A 368 6.69 13.56 6.06
N SER A 369 7.99 13.88 6.08
CA SER A 369 8.81 13.87 7.30
C SER A 369 8.72 15.15 8.12
N GLY A 370 8.41 16.28 7.47
CA GLY A 370 8.23 17.56 8.12
C GLY A 370 6.83 17.76 8.68
N TRP A 371 6.73 18.64 9.67
CA TRP A 371 5.50 19.19 10.24
C TRP A 371 5.60 20.70 10.32
N SER A 372 4.45 21.37 10.34
CA SER A 372 4.43 22.83 10.37
C SER A 372 3.27 23.43 11.14
N ALA A 373 3.43 24.69 11.52
CA ALA A 373 2.43 25.50 12.23
C ALA A 373 2.52 26.98 11.81
N ASP A 374 1.42 27.72 11.94
CA ASP A 374 1.37 29.14 11.55
C ASP A 374 2.26 30.04 12.42
N ARG A 375 2.55 29.64 13.67
CA ARG A 375 3.37 30.40 14.63
C ARG A 375 3.81 29.55 15.83
N VAL A 376 4.81 30.04 16.56
CA VAL A 376 5.18 29.50 17.88
C VAL A 376 4.12 29.89 18.93
N PRO A 377 3.60 28.97 19.76
CA PRO A 377 2.66 29.28 20.84
C PRO A 377 3.32 30.18 21.89
N SER A 378 2.60 31.22 22.31
CA SER A 378 3.00 32.11 23.40
C SER A 378 2.06 31.97 24.60
N ARG A 379 2.59 31.97 25.82
CA ARG A 379 1.79 31.88 27.06
C ARG A 379 0.83 30.68 26.98
N ASN A 380 -0.47 30.91 27.17
CA ASN A 380 -1.51 29.88 27.24
C ASN A 380 -2.13 29.51 25.88
N VAL A 381 -1.53 29.94 24.76
CA VAL A 381 -2.07 29.69 23.42
C VAL A 381 -1.68 28.30 22.94
N GLN A 382 -2.67 27.54 22.46
CA GLN A 382 -2.47 26.27 21.76
C GLN A 382 -2.47 26.53 20.25
N VAL A 383 -1.52 25.94 19.53
CA VAL A 383 -1.39 26.11 18.08
C VAL A 383 -1.57 24.75 17.40
N PRO A 384 -2.44 24.63 16.38
CA PRO A 384 -2.56 23.39 15.63
C PRO A 384 -1.32 23.16 14.76
N ILE A 385 -1.03 21.89 14.47
CA ILE A 385 0.09 21.49 13.60
C ILE A 385 -0.46 20.71 12.40
N MET A 386 0.26 20.72 11.28
CA MET A 386 -0.09 20.00 10.06
C MET A 386 1.13 19.22 9.55
N PRO A 387 0.94 18.09 8.86
CA PRO A 387 2.00 17.47 8.07
C PRO A 387 2.56 18.45 7.02
N GLY A 388 3.84 18.29 6.70
CA GLY A 388 4.53 19.04 5.65
C GLY A 388 5.08 20.38 6.12
N SER A 389 5.66 21.13 5.19
CA SER A 389 6.40 22.38 5.45
C SER A 389 5.66 23.65 4.99
N GLY A 390 4.33 23.57 4.85
CA GLY A 390 3.52 24.61 4.22
C GLY A 390 3.26 25.87 5.05
N ARG A 391 3.75 25.94 6.30
CA ARG A 391 3.48 27.05 7.24
C ARG A 391 4.76 27.75 7.70
N ASN A 392 4.59 28.82 8.48
CA ASN A 392 5.68 29.72 8.89
C ASN A 392 6.72 29.07 9.80
N VAL A 393 6.33 28.07 10.59
CA VAL A 393 7.23 27.34 11.51
C VAL A 393 7.24 25.89 11.08
N ASN A 394 8.44 25.36 10.81
CA ASN A 394 8.66 24.00 10.33
C ASN A 394 9.53 23.23 11.34
N PHE A 395 9.21 21.96 11.59
CA PHE A 395 9.88 21.11 12.56
C PHE A 395 9.65 19.62 12.25
N SER A 396 10.51 18.76 12.79
CA SER A 396 10.26 17.31 12.85
C SER A 396 9.44 16.99 14.10
N LEU A 397 8.51 16.03 14.02
CA LEU A 397 7.77 15.56 15.19
C LEU A 397 8.46 14.32 15.76
N ILE A 398 8.84 14.36 17.04
CA ILE A 398 9.61 13.31 17.71
C ILE A 398 8.72 12.62 18.74
N TYR A 399 8.66 11.29 18.68
CA TYR A 399 8.09 10.47 19.75
C TYR A 399 9.17 10.04 20.75
N GLU A 400 9.13 10.62 21.95
CA GLU A 400 10.07 10.32 23.02
C GLU A 400 9.42 9.32 24.00
N THR A 401 9.95 8.10 24.06
CA THR A 401 9.49 7.06 24.98
C THR A 401 9.70 7.47 26.44
N ARG A 402 8.76 7.09 27.32
CA ARG A 402 8.80 7.41 28.75
C ARG A 402 9.70 6.48 29.56
#